data_AF-A0A9E0WGB9-F1
#
_entry.id   AF-A0A9E0WGB9-F1
#
_cell.length_a   1.000
_cell.length_b   1.000
_cell.length_c   1.000
_cell.angle_alpha   90.00
_cell.angle_beta   90.00
_cell.angle_gamma   90.00
#
_symmetry.space_group_name_H-M   'P 1'
#
loop_
_entity.id
_entity.type
_entity.pdbx_description
1 polymer ?
#
loop_
_entity_poly.entity_id
_entity_poly.type
_entity_poly.pdbx_seq_one_letter_code
_entity_poly.pdbx_strand_id
1 'polypeptide(L)'
;MALSLAVAIASQALPALAQDDDEVTASALEEVIVTGTKRDVSQQDLPIAVSTITAAQLEKTFQNDVTELAQLSPNVTLTPQNGFNAIAGGMRGTGFISILVTKDPSVGLTVDDYAFNHVQSQFVEVFDIEQVEIFRGPQGTLFGKNTTGGAIAFTTVKPEVGGELSGKFEVNYGQYT
;
A
#
# COMPACT_ATOMS: atom_id res chain seq x y z
N MET A 1 56.09 -30.44 -2.75
CA MET A 1 57.09 -29.84 -3.67
C MET A 1 56.58 -30.01 -5.09
N ALA A 2 56.01 -28.96 -5.67
CA ALA A 2 55.73 -28.73 -7.12
C ALA A 2 54.86 -27.46 -7.19
N LEU A 3 55.47 -26.28 -7.23
CA LEU A 3 55.96 -25.50 -8.39
C LEU A 3 54.87 -24.53 -8.89
N SER A 4 55.01 -23.28 -8.43
CA SER A 4 54.20 -22.11 -8.76
C SER A 4 54.51 -21.63 -10.18
N LEU A 5 53.48 -21.24 -10.95
CA LEU A 5 53.64 -20.55 -12.22
C LEU A 5 52.90 -19.20 -12.15
N ALA A 6 53.65 -18.14 -11.91
CA ALA A 6 53.15 -16.77 -11.91
C ALA A 6 53.16 -16.23 -13.34
N VAL A 7 51.98 -15.90 -13.86
CA VAL A 7 51.82 -15.21 -15.15
C VAL A 7 51.73 -13.71 -14.88
N ALA A 8 52.73 -12.96 -15.34
CA ALA A 8 52.72 -11.50 -15.29
C ALA A 8 51.84 -10.95 -16.42
N ILE A 9 50.73 -10.33 -16.07
CA ILE A 9 49.86 -9.62 -17.03
C ILE A 9 50.34 -8.17 -17.10
N ALA A 10 50.82 -7.77 -18.28
CA ALA A 10 51.19 -6.40 -18.58
C ALA A 10 49.93 -5.51 -18.60
N SER A 11 49.95 -4.43 -17.82
CA SER A 11 48.87 -3.43 -17.77
C SER A 11 48.96 -2.52 -18.99
N GLN A 12 48.09 -2.73 -19.97
CA GLN A 12 47.92 -1.83 -21.10
C GLN A 12 46.93 -0.73 -20.68
N ALA A 13 47.38 0.53 -20.70
CA ALA A 13 46.53 1.69 -20.41
C ALA A 13 45.45 1.82 -21.50
N LEU A 14 44.19 1.66 -21.12
CA LEU A 14 43.04 1.95 -21.98
C LEU A 14 42.87 3.48 -22.10
N PRO A 15 42.56 4.01 -23.29
CA PRO A 15 42.25 5.43 -23.46
C PRO A 15 40.99 5.78 -22.67
N ALA A 16 41.06 6.85 -21.88
CA ALA A 16 39.93 7.42 -21.18
C ALA A 16 38.89 7.90 -22.20
N LEU A 17 37.76 7.19 -22.29
CA LEU A 17 36.56 7.70 -22.92
C LEU A 17 36.05 8.86 -22.07
N ALA A 18 35.99 10.05 -22.66
CA ALA A 18 35.36 11.22 -22.06
C ALA A 18 33.93 10.85 -21.65
N GLN A 19 33.58 11.16 -20.39
CA GLN A 19 32.19 11.12 -19.95
C GLN A 19 31.47 12.25 -20.67
N ASP A 20 30.61 11.90 -21.62
CA ASP A 20 29.55 12.81 -22.04
C ASP A 20 28.74 13.15 -20.79
N ASP A 21 28.51 14.46 -20.60
CA ASP A 21 27.59 15.03 -19.62
C ASP A 21 26.20 14.43 -19.86
N ASP A 22 25.89 13.31 -19.20
CA ASP A 22 24.51 12.92 -18.95
C ASP A 22 23.93 14.01 -18.04
N GLU A 23 23.11 14.88 -18.65
CA GLU A 23 22.24 15.82 -17.96
C GLU A 23 21.69 15.15 -16.71
N VAL A 24 22.02 15.74 -15.56
CA VAL A 24 21.35 15.46 -14.30
C VAL A 24 19.90 15.87 -14.47
N THR A 25 19.10 14.96 -15.02
CA THR A 25 17.66 14.94 -14.82
C THR A 25 17.49 14.84 -13.32
N ALA A 26 17.18 15.98 -12.70
CA ALA A 26 16.78 16.02 -11.30
C ALA A 26 15.83 14.85 -11.07
N SER A 27 16.15 13.98 -10.10
CA SER A 27 15.30 12.85 -9.72
C SER A 27 13.88 13.35 -9.49
N ALA A 28 13.04 13.29 -10.52
CA ALA A 28 11.65 13.66 -10.43
C ALA A 28 11.00 12.60 -9.56
N LEU A 29 10.38 13.05 -8.46
CA LEU A 29 9.58 12.16 -7.64
C LEU A 29 8.49 11.57 -8.53
N GLU A 30 8.33 10.25 -8.47
CA GLU A 30 7.23 9.56 -9.14
C GLU A 30 5.91 10.16 -8.66
N GLU A 31 5.05 10.52 -9.61
CA GLU A 31 3.75 11.11 -9.30
C GLU A 31 2.81 10.02 -8.82
N VAL A 32 2.29 10.17 -7.60
CA VAL A 32 1.31 9.26 -7.02
C VAL A 32 -0.09 9.82 -7.25
N ILE A 33 -0.91 9.09 -8.00
CA ILE A 33 -2.29 9.46 -8.31
C ILE A 33 -3.23 8.84 -7.27
N VAL A 34 -4.16 9.63 -6.76
CA VAL A 34 -5.22 9.20 -5.84
C VAL A 34 -6.52 9.08 -6.63
N THR A 35 -7.19 7.94 -6.54
CA THR A 35 -8.39 7.59 -7.32
C THR A 35 -9.65 7.52 -6.45
N GLY A 36 -9.52 7.25 -5.14
CA GLY A 36 -10.64 7.12 -4.20
C GLY A 36 -11.47 8.40 -4.04
N THR A 37 -10.97 9.55 -4.53
CA THR A 37 -11.72 10.81 -4.54
C THR A 37 -12.74 10.94 -5.67
N LYS A 38 -12.96 9.86 -6.45
CA LYS A 38 -13.79 9.81 -7.66
C LYS A 38 -13.26 10.65 -8.82
N ARG A 39 -12.03 11.15 -8.67
CA ARG A 39 -11.25 11.85 -9.68
C ARG A 39 -9.81 11.48 -9.48
N ASP A 40 -9.10 11.32 -10.58
CA ASP A 40 -7.67 11.07 -10.59
C ASP A 40 -6.96 12.40 -10.32
N VAL A 41 -6.32 12.50 -9.16
CA VAL A 41 -5.65 13.73 -8.70
C VAL A 41 -4.31 13.36 -8.10
N SER A 42 -3.29 14.19 -8.36
CA SER A 42 -1.99 14.05 -7.73
C SER A 42 -2.10 14.12 -6.21
N GLN A 43 -1.42 13.23 -5.49
CA GLN A 43 -1.39 13.24 -4.03
C GLN A 43 -0.92 14.58 -3.46
N GLN A 44 -0.05 15.30 -4.18
CA GLN A 44 0.47 16.61 -3.79
C GLN A 44 -0.56 17.75 -3.90
N ASP A 45 -1.54 17.61 -4.81
CA ASP A 45 -2.57 18.61 -5.05
C ASP A 45 -3.83 18.38 -4.21
N LEU A 46 -3.94 17.23 -3.56
CA LEU A 46 -5.12 16.88 -2.77
C LEU A 46 -5.15 17.65 -1.44
N PRO A 47 -6.22 18.43 -1.15
CA PRO A 47 -6.32 19.21 0.08
C PRO A 47 -6.77 18.36 1.29
N ILE A 48 -6.36 17.10 1.35
CA ILE A 48 -6.73 16.13 2.38
C ILE A 48 -5.50 15.30 2.77
N ALA A 49 -5.35 15.00 4.05
CA ALA A 49 -4.28 14.14 4.54
C ALA A 49 -4.51 12.69 4.10
N VAL A 50 -3.88 12.30 3.00
CA VAL A 50 -3.91 10.94 2.45
C VAL A 50 -2.53 10.29 2.54
N SER A 51 -2.53 8.98 2.77
CA SER A 51 -1.36 8.12 2.62
C SER A 51 -1.70 7.07 1.58
N THR A 52 -0.97 7.07 0.47
CA THR A 52 -1.15 6.12 -0.63
C THR A 52 -0.05 5.09 -0.58
N ILE A 53 -0.44 3.82 -0.67
CA ILE A 53 0.46 2.67 -0.75
C ILE A 53 0.31 2.11 -2.17
N THR A 54 1.36 2.21 -2.97
CA THR A 54 1.35 1.81 -4.39
C THR A 54 1.56 0.30 -4.56
N ALA A 55 1.20 -0.27 -5.71
CA ALA A 55 1.48 -1.67 -6.04
C ALA A 55 2.94 -2.06 -5.77
N ALA A 56 3.89 -1.24 -6.19
CA ALA A 56 5.33 -1.49 -5.98
C ALA A 56 5.76 -1.46 -4.50
N GLN A 57 5.03 -0.75 -3.64
CA GLN A 57 5.22 -0.78 -2.20
C GLN A 57 4.55 -1.99 -1.55
N LEU A 58 3.35 -2.34 -2.03
CA LEU A 58 2.63 -3.54 -1.60
C LEU A 58 3.43 -4.80 -1.91
N GLU A 59 4.08 -4.90 -3.08
CA GLU A 59 4.94 -6.05 -3.41
C GLU A 59 6.16 -6.21 -2.50
N LYS A 60 6.63 -5.11 -1.90
CA LYS A 60 7.72 -5.13 -0.91
C LYS A 60 7.23 -5.40 0.50
N THR A 61 5.91 -5.40 0.69
CA THR A 61 5.25 -5.56 1.97
C THR A 61 4.59 -6.93 1.99
N PHE A 62 5.05 -7.85 2.83
CA PHE A 62 4.43 -9.19 2.97
C PHE A 62 3.08 -9.16 3.72
N GLN A 63 2.39 -8.03 3.72
CA GLN A 63 1.17 -7.77 4.49
C GLN A 63 -0.03 -7.80 3.56
N ASN A 64 -1.07 -8.51 3.95
CA ASN A 64 -2.28 -8.68 3.15
C ASN A 64 -3.57 -8.35 3.92
N ASP A 65 -3.46 -7.91 5.18
CA ASP A 65 -4.62 -7.48 5.97
C ASP A 65 -4.67 -5.96 6.20
N VAL A 66 -5.89 -5.47 6.41
CA VAL A 66 -6.17 -4.04 6.62
C VAL A 66 -5.45 -3.44 7.84
N THR A 67 -5.20 -4.22 8.88
CA THR A 67 -4.57 -3.73 10.12
C THR A 67 -3.08 -3.54 9.96
N GLU A 68 -2.42 -4.42 9.22
CA GLU A 68 -1.01 -4.34 8.88
C GLU A 68 -0.75 -3.19 7.90
N LEU A 69 -1.52 -3.12 6.81
CA LEU A 69 -1.40 -2.05 5.81
C LEU A 69 -1.68 -0.67 6.42
N ALA A 70 -2.60 -0.60 7.39
CA ALA A 70 -2.87 0.62 8.14
C ALA A 70 -1.66 1.12 8.96
N GLN A 71 -0.75 0.25 9.40
CA GLN A 71 0.45 0.64 10.15
C GLN A 71 1.47 1.39 9.29
N LEU A 72 1.41 1.24 7.96
CA LEU A 72 2.24 2.00 7.02
C LEU A 72 1.82 3.48 6.95
N SER A 73 0.64 3.84 7.47
CA SER A 73 0.16 5.21 7.54
C SER A 73 0.32 5.81 8.95
N PRO A 74 0.87 7.02 9.07
CA PRO A 74 1.06 7.64 10.37
C PRO A 74 -0.27 8.08 10.99
N ASN A 75 -0.37 7.95 12.31
CA ASN A 75 -1.56 8.29 13.11
C ASN A 75 -2.78 7.43 12.78
N VAL A 76 -2.56 6.17 12.43
CA VAL A 76 -3.62 5.16 12.26
C VAL A 76 -3.37 4.05 13.27
N THR A 77 -4.42 3.62 13.96
CA THR A 77 -4.34 2.52 14.92
C THR A 77 -5.58 1.68 14.76
N LEU A 78 -5.41 0.50 14.16
CA LEU A 78 -6.44 -0.50 13.99
C LEU A 78 -5.95 -1.80 14.62
N THR A 79 -6.81 -2.46 15.38
CA THR A 79 -6.50 -3.74 16.02
C THR A 79 -7.53 -4.79 15.63
N PRO A 80 -7.09 -6.00 15.25
CA PRO A 80 -8.01 -7.11 15.02
C PRO A 80 -8.70 -7.49 16.34
N GLN A 81 -9.96 -7.92 16.25
CA GLN A 81 -10.74 -8.31 17.40
C GLN A 81 -10.89 -9.84 17.43
N ASN A 82 -10.09 -10.49 18.28
CA ASN A 82 -9.98 -11.95 18.33
C ASN A 82 -11.35 -12.63 18.47
N GLY A 83 -11.58 -13.66 17.65
CA GLY A 83 -12.85 -14.41 17.61
C GLY A 83 -13.97 -13.73 16.81
N PHE A 84 -13.70 -12.58 16.19
CA PHE A 84 -14.63 -11.87 15.33
C PHE A 84 -13.93 -11.45 14.04
N ASN A 85 -14.70 -11.37 12.95
CA ASN A 85 -14.20 -10.81 11.69
C ASN A 85 -14.23 -9.27 11.71
N ALA A 86 -13.61 -8.67 12.73
CA ALA A 86 -13.73 -7.27 13.06
C ALA A 86 -12.38 -6.61 13.33
N ILE A 87 -12.28 -5.33 12.96
CA ILE A 87 -11.21 -4.43 13.38
C ILE A 87 -11.80 -3.31 14.22
N ALA A 88 -11.01 -2.76 15.13
CA ALA A 88 -11.43 -1.60 15.89
C ALA A 88 -10.28 -0.61 16.10
N GLY A 89 -10.61 0.64 16.38
CA GLY A 89 -9.64 1.71 16.52
C GLY A 89 -10.06 2.97 15.79
N GLY A 90 -9.08 3.71 15.29
CA GLY A 90 -9.31 4.93 14.55
C GLY A 90 -8.05 5.63 14.08
N MET A 91 -8.21 6.88 13.66
CA MET A 91 -7.12 7.70 13.12
C MET A 91 -7.07 9.06 13.82
N ARG A 92 -5.87 9.64 13.89
CA ARG A 92 -5.61 10.96 14.50
C ARG A 92 -6.16 11.10 15.93
N GLY A 93 -6.07 10.04 16.73
CA GLY A 93 -6.54 9.99 18.11
C GLY A 93 -8.07 9.88 18.29
N THR A 94 -8.81 9.70 17.19
CA THR A 94 -10.24 9.39 17.22
C THR A 94 -10.49 7.89 17.22
N GLY A 95 -11.73 7.47 17.49
CA GLY A 95 -12.15 6.08 17.43
C GLY A 95 -12.23 5.40 18.79
N PHE A 96 -12.54 4.11 18.76
CA PHE A 96 -12.73 3.28 19.95
C PHE A 96 -12.55 1.81 19.60
N ILE A 97 -12.26 1.02 20.62
CA ILE A 97 -12.20 -0.44 20.50
C ILE A 97 -13.58 -1.01 20.87
N SER A 98 -14.27 -1.63 19.93
CA SER A 98 -15.58 -2.24 20.15
C SER A 98 -15.94 -3.24 19.05
N ILE A 99 -16.67 -4.28 19.42
CA ILE A 99 -17.27 -5.27 18.50
C ILE A 99 -18.80 -5.26 18.54
N LEU A 100 -19.40 -4.31 19.26
CA LEU A 100 -20.85 -4.26 19.44
C LEU A 100 -21.51 -3.93 18.09
N VAL A 101 -22.41 -4.80 17.64
CA VAL A 101 -23.18 -4.60 16.40
C VAL A 101 -24.06 -3.35 16.42
N THR A 102 -24.35 -2.82 17.61
CA THR A 102 -25.10 -1.57 17.83
C THR A 102 -24.22 -0.33 17.76
N LYS A 103 -22.90 -0.48 17.55
CA LYS A 103 -21.93 0.61 17.50
C LYS A 103 -21.22 0.61 16.15
N ASP A 104 -21.41 1.69 15.39
CA ASP A 104 -20.75 1.86 14.11
C ASP A 104 -19.24 2.11 14.29
N PRO A 105 -18.36 1.51 13.47
CA PRO A 105 -16.92 1.77 13.52
C PRO A 105 -16.58 3.21 13.12
N SER A 106 -15.41 3.69 13.56
CA SER A 106 -14.97 5.07 13.31
C SER A 106 -14.22 5.27 11.99
N VAL A 107 -13.76 4.16 11.38
CA VAL A 107 -13.03 4.11 10.13
C VAL A 107 -13.87 3.36 9.09
N GLY A 108 -14.09 4.02 7.95
CA GLY A 108 -14.77 3.43 6.81
C GLY A 108 -13.79 2.57 6.02
N LEU A 109 -14.28 1.45 5.51
CA LEU A 109 -13.50 0.54 4.68
C LEU A 109 -14.23 0.33 3.37
N THR A 110 -13.54 0.49 2.24
CA THR A 110 -14.10 0.20 0.92
C THR A 110 -13.15 -0.64 0.08
N VAL A 111 -13.68 -1.60 -0.67
CA VAL A 111 -12.95 -2.32 -1.73
C VAL A 111 -13.68 -2.07 -3.04
N ASP A 112 -13.02 -1.46 -4.02
CA ASP A 112 -13.61 -1.08 -5.32
C ASP A 112 -14.98 -0.38 -5.17
N ASP A 113 -15.00 0.64 -4.31
CA ASP A 113 -16.20 1.41 -3.94
C ASP A 113 -17.29 0.66 -3.16
N TYR A 114 -17.12 -0.64 -2.88
CA TYR A 114 -18.02 -1.40 -2.03
C TYR A 114 -17.66 -1.21 -0.54
N ALA A 115 -18.61 -0.67 0.24
CA ALA A 115 -18.38 -0.30 1.63
C ALA A 115 -18.64 -1.43 2.64
N PHE A 116 -17.64 -1.72 3.47
CA PHE A 116 -17.72 -2.63 4.62
C PHE A 116 -18.13 -1.85 5.86
N ASN A 117 -19.45 -1.79 6.02
CA ASN A 117 -20.12 -0.90 6.94
C ASN A 117 -20.45 -1.53 8.31
N HIS A 118 -20.30 -2.83 8.45
CA HIS A 118 -20.63 -3.55 9.67
C HIS A 118 -19.35 -3.91 10.43
N VAL A 119 -19.33 -3.71 11.74
CA VAL A 119 -18.13 -3.94 12.56
C VAL A 119 -17.56 -5.35 12.39
N GLN A 120 -18.42 -6.36 12.22
CA GLN A 120 -18.02 -7.76 12.02
C GLN A 120 -17.73 -8.15 10.55
N SER A 121 -17.59 -7.18 9.66
CA SER A 121 -17.19 -7.42 8.27
C SER A 121 -15.92 -6.65 7.88
N GLN A 122 -15.29 -5.93 8.80
CA GLN A 122 -14.19 -5.03 8.47
C GLN A 122 -12.81 -5.66 8.55
N PHE A 123 -12.66 -6.84 9.16
CA PHE A 123 -11.41 -7.58 9.01
C PHE A 123 -11.44 -8.27 7.64
N VAL A 124 -10.74 -7.65 6.69
CA VAL A 124 -10.67 -8.08 5.30
C VAL A 124 -9.21 -8.33 4.98
N GLU A 125 -8.95 -9.54 4.49
CA GLU A 125 -7.72 -9.86 3.79
C GLU A 125 -7.93 -9.50 2.32
N VAL A 126 -6.98 -8.77 1.77
CA VAL A 126 -7.01 -8.28 0.41
C VAL A 126 -5.97 -9.00 -0.44
N PHE A 127 -6.37 -9.36 -1.65
CA PHE A 127 -5.51 -9.99 -2.64
C PHE A 127 -5.58 -9.20 -3.94
N ASP A 128 -4.47 -9.17 -4.66
CA ASP A 128 -4.37 -8.51 -5.97
C ASP A 128 -4.79 -7.03 -5.93
N ILE A 129 -4.11 -6.28 -5.06
CA ILE A 129 -4.37 -4.84 -4.85
C ILE A 129 -3.43 -4.00 -5.71
N GLU A 130 -4.01 -3.09 -6.48
CA GLU A 130 -3.30 -2.08 -7.25
C GLU A 130 -2.84 -0.94 -6.32
N GLN A 131 -3.70 -0.52 -5.41
CA GLN A 131 -3.45 0.65 -4.57
C GLN A 131 -4.29 0.63 -3.28
N VAL A 132 -3.70 1.13 -2.18
CA VAL A 132 -4.41 1.41 -0.93
C VAL A 132 -4.29 2.89 -0.58
N GLU A 133 -5.42 3.52 -0.27
CA GLU A 133 -5.49 4.93 0.08
C GLU A 133 -6.09 5.10 1.47
N ILE A 134 -5.34 5.76 2.35
CA ILE A 134 -5.74 5.98 3.74
C ILE A 134 -5.98 7.47 3.97
N PHE A 135 -7.25 7.84 4.03
CA PHE A 135 -7.72 9.19 4.25
C PHE A 135 -7.91 9.46 5.74
N ARG A 136 -7.15 10.40 6.28
CA ARG A 136 -7.11 10.68 7.73
C ARG A 136 -7.94 11.92 8.08
N GLY A 137 -9.02 11.72 8.81
CA GLY A 137 -10.01 12.73 9.19
C GLY A 137 -11.37 12.47 8.55
N PRO A 138 -12.43 13.21 8.93
CA PRO A 138 -13.80 12.89 8.50
C PRO A 138 -13.99 12.81 6.97
N GLN A 139 -14.50 11.69 6.46
CA GLN A 139 -14.72 11.46 5.01
C GLN A 139 -16.17 11.05 4.64
N GLY A 140 -17.17 11.65 5.29
CA GLY A 140 -18.58 11.27 5.13
C GLY A 140 -19.15 11.41 3.71
N THR A 141 -18.65 12.35 2.92
CA THR A 141 -19.23 12.67 1.61
C THR A 141 -18.92 11.64 0.54
N LEU A 142 -17.70 11.12 0.50
CA LEU A 142 -17.22 10.21 -0.55
C LEU A 142 -17.30 8.73 -0.15
N PHE A 143 -17.13 8.45 1.15
CA PHE A 143 -17.06 7.08 1.67
C PHE A 143 -18.27 6.70 2.54
N GLY A 144 -19.18 7.65 2.77
CA GLY A 144 -20.42 7.39 3.50
C GLY A 144 -20.24 7.25 5.01
N LYS A 145 -21.08 6.40 5.63
CA LYS A 145 -21.09 6.23 7.09
C LYS A 145 -19.79 5.63 7.61
N ASN A 146 -19.59 5.67 8.93
CA ASN A 146 -18.42 5.11 9.63
C ASN A 146 -17.10 5.81 9.35
N THR A 147 -17.08 7.02 8.80
CA THR A 147 -15.86 7.68 8.33
C THR A 147 -15.46 8.86 9.21
N THR A 148 -15.85 8.86 10.49
CA THR A 148 -15.60 9.99 11.41
C THR A 148 -14.12 10.19 11.71
N GLY A 149 -13.34 9.11 11.77
CA GLY A 149 -11.89 9.14 11.92
C GLY A 149 -11.15 9.13 10.58
N GLY A 150 -11.76 8.58 9.54
CA GLY A 150 -11.14 8.43 8.23
C GLY A 150 -11.78 7.34 7.38
N ALA A 151 -11.16 7.08 6.24
CA ALA A 151 -11.52 6.00 5.34
C ALA A 151 -10.26 5.29 4.83
N ILE A 152 -10.37 3.99 4.59
CA ILE A 152 -9.37 3.20 3.89
C ILE A 152 -10.05 2.65 2.64
N ALA A 153 -9.49 2.98 1.48
CA ALA A 153 -9.96 2.54 0.19
C ALA A 153 -8.95 1.59 -0.44
N PHE A 154 -9.44 0.43 -0.86
CA PHE A 154 -8.69 -0.57 -1.59
C PHE A 154 -9.16 -0.57 -3.03
N THR A 155 -8.20 -0.55 -3.96
CA THR A 155 -8.44 -0.67 -5.39
C THR A 155 -7.77 -1.95 -5.86
N THR A 156 -8.56 -2.88 -6.42
CA THR A 156 -8.04 -4.14 -6.96
C THR A 156 -7.46 -3.94 -8.35
N VAL A 157 -6.55 -4.83 -8.73
CA VAL A 157 -6.00 -4.87 -10.09
C VAL A 157 -7.13 -5.19 -11.07
N LYS A 158 -7.25 -4.35 -12.11
CA LYS A 158 -8.27 -4.52 -13.15
C LYS A 158 -7.82 -5.53 -14.20
N PRO A 159 -8.74 -6.33 -14.77
CA PRO A 159 -8.41 -7.22 -15.87
C PRO A 159 -8.10 -6.44 -17.15
N GLU A 160 -7.04 -6.84 -17.85
CA GLU A 160 -6.69 -6.32 -19.18
C GLU A 160 -7.49 -7.03 -20.28
N VAL A 161 -8.66 -6.47 -20.62
CA VAL A 161 -9.52 -7.06 -21.66
C VAL A 161 -8.89 -6.87 -23.05
N GLY A 162 -8.51 -7.97 -23.69
CA GLY A 162 -7.87 -7.96 -25.02
C GLY A 162 -6.36 -7.72 -25.00
N GLY A 163 -5.75 -7.74 -23.82
CA GLY A 163 -4.30 -7.70 -23.63
C GLY A 163 -3.61 -9.06 -23.85
N GLU A 164 -2.32 -9.09 -23.54
CA GLU A 164 -1.54 -10.33 -23.52
C GLU A 164 -1.97 -11.22 -22.35
N LEU A 165 -1.75 -12.54 -22.47
CA LEU A 165 -2.03 -13.46 -21.37
C LEU A 165 -1.04 -13.20 -20.22
N SER A 166 -1.52 -12.64 -19.12
CA SER A 166 -0.76 -12.40 -17.90
C SER A 166 -1.28 -13.24 -16.72
N GLY A 167 -0.43 -13.45 -15.72
CA GLY A 167 -0.78 -14.18 -14.51
C GLY A 167 0.36 -14.15 -13.50
N LYS A 168 0.01 -14.07 -12.22
CA LYS A 168 0.96 -14.09 -11.10
C LYS A 168 0.76 -15.38 -10.31
N PHE A 169 1.87 -16.07 -10.01
CA PHE A 169 1.89 -17.24 -9.15
C PHE A 169 2.87 -16.98 -8.02
N GLU A 170 2.40 -17.11 -6.78
CA GLU A 170 3.19 -16.86 -5.58
C GLU A 170 3.17 -18.10 -4.68
N VAL A 171 4.35 -18.46 -4.16
CA VAL A 171 4.52 -19.57 -3.21
C VAL A 171 5.27 -19.05 -2.01
N ASN A 172 4.59 -19.00 -0.87
CA ASN A 172 5.17 -18.58 0.40
C ASN A 172 5.46 -19.82 1.27
N TYR A 173 6.67 -19.89 1.82
CA TYR A 173 7.06 -20.88 2.82
C TYR A 173 7.63 -20.15 4.03
N GLY A 174 7.09 -20.42 5.21
CA GLY A 174 7.50 -19.78 6.46
C GLY A 174 7.40 -20.75 7.64
N GLN A 175 8.12 -20.45 8.72
CA GLN A 175 8.03 -21.19 9.97
C GLN A 175 7.04 -20.50 10.91
N TYR A 176 6.21 -21.30 11.60
CA TYR A 176 5.37 -20.82 12.68
C TYR A 176 6.13 -21.02 13.99
N THR A 177 6.58 -19.94 14.63
CA THR A 177 7.22 -19.99 15.96
C THR A 177 6.74 -18.83 16.80
#